data_AF-A0A660KKW1-F1
#
_entry.id   AF-A0A660KKW1-F1
#
_cell.length_a   1.000
_cell.length_b   1.000
_cell.length_c   1.000
_cell.angle_alpha   90.00
_cell.angle_beta   90.00
_cell.angle_gamma   90.00
#
_symmetry.space_group_name_H-M   'P 1'
#
loop_
_entity.id
_entity.type
_entity.pdbx_description
1 polymer ?
#
loop_
_entity_poly.entity_id
_entity_poly.type
_entity_poly.pdbx_seq_one_letter_code
_entity_poly.pdbx_strand_id
1 'polypeptide(L)'
;MVHRFYHPSCHAKYDKSYGWILEYLVESSGDILLVVRYIGLLTRPPIKTLGYDVFKVDPEHEKLVEKVECLGDRVLFLGLKQAFSVSARDFLELKPNSIYFTHDYEEYQPGEYLALVSDDGNTKTMKILFDTTYKYDFDVGIYSLEDASITPLGDKRDDIELYPPGSWVIPFPHA
;
A
#
# COMPACT_ATOMS: atom_id res chain seq x y z
N MET A 1 -7.29 4.27 22.54
CA MET A 1 -6.28 5.34 22.45
C MET A 1 -5.33 4.93 21.34
N VAL A 2 -5.39 5.58 20.17
CA VAL A 2 -4.52 5.22 19.03
C VAL A 2 -3.24 6.03 19.21
N HIS A 3 -2.21 5.42 19.79
CA HIS A 3 -0.91 6.05 19.92
C HIS A 3 -0.16 5.91 18.60
N ARG A 4 0.28 7.04 18.04
CA ARG A 4 1.16 7.06 16.87
C ARG A 4 2.58 6.74 17.31
N PHE A 5 3.14 5.65 16.78
CA PHE A 5 4.56 5.32 16.94
C PHE A 5 5.37 6.27 16.04
N TYR A 6 5.80 7.41 16.58
CA TYR A 6 6.61 8.37 15.82
C TYR A 6 8.06 7.90 15.74
N HIS A 7 8.55 7.57 14.54
CA HIS A 7 9.99 7.38 14.29
C HIS A 7 10.53 8.43 13.31
N PRO A 8 11.61 9.15 13.66
CA PRO A 8 12.18 10.20 12.81
C PRO A 8 12.61 9.74 11.42
N SER A 9 12.94 8.44 11.24
CA SER A 9 13.31 7.89 9.92
C SER A 9 12.12 7.52 9.04
N CYS A 10 10.87 7.55 9.54
CA CYS A 10 9.68 7.51 8.66
C CYS A 10 9.61 8.75 7.77
N HIS A 11 10.41 9.78 8.08
CA HIS A 11 10.74 10.87 7.16
C HIS A 11 11.96 10.53 6.29
N ALA A 12 12.02 9.32 5.74
CA ALA A 12 13.00 9.00 4.70
C ALA A 12 12.84 10.04 3.59
N LYS A 13 13.78 11.01 3.58
CA LYS A 13 13.93 12.16 2.68
C LYS A 13 12.64 12.55 1.95
N TYR A 14 11.94 13.55 2.49
CA TYR A 14 10.90 14.31 1.79
C TYR A 14 11.32 14.66 0.36
N ASP A 15 11.00 13.80 -0.59
CA ASP A 15 10.77 14.22 -1.95
C ASP A 15 9.31 14.69 -2.04
N LYS A 16 9.07 15.81 -2.70
CA LYS A 16 7.79 16.53 -2.71
C LYS A 16 6.69 15.81 -3.52
N SER A 17 6.79 14.49 -3.67
CA SER A 17 6.03 13.66 -4.61
C SER A 17 4.95 12.78 -3.95
N TYR A 18 4.98 12.59 -2.62
CA TYR A 18 3.98 11.79 -1.90
C TYR A 18 2.76 12.63 -1.49
N GLY A 19 1.57 12.06 -1.64
CA GLY A 19 0.29 12.64 -1.22
C GLY A 19 -0.18 12.15 0.13
N TRP A 20 -0.20 10.83 0.35
CA TRP A 20 -0.72 10.22 1.58
C TRP A 20 0.22 9.16 2.14
N ILE A 21 0.16 8.99 3.46
CA ILE A 21 0.85 7.93 4.20
C ILE A 21 -0.23 7.09 4.87
N LEU A 22 -0.17 5.77 4.67
CA LEU A 22 -1.00 4.81 5.38
C LEU A 22 -0.11 3.93 6.25
N GLU A 23 -0.65 3.51 7.40
CA GLU A 23 0.06 2.74 8.42
C GLU A 23 -0.71 1.47 8.73
N TYR A 24 0.00 0.34 8.77
CA TYR A 24 -0.56 -0.97 9.10
C TYR A 24 0.25 -1.60 10.22
N LEU A 25 -0.44 -2.23 11.18
CA LEU A 25 0.19 -3.13 12.13
C LEU A 25 -0.01 -4.56 11.66
N VAL A 26 1.08 -5.32 11.55
CA VAL A 26 1.08 -6.69 11.07
C VAL A 26 1.77 -7.58 12.09
N GLU A 27 1.06 -8.58 12.60
CA GLU A 27 1.72 -9.69 13.31
C GLU A 27 2.43 -10.58 12.27
N SER A 28 3.69 -10.91 12.54
CA SER A 28 4.52 -11.71 11.65
C SER A 28 5.49 -12.58 12.45
N SER A 29 5.12 -13.85 12.66
CA SER A 29 5.97 -14.85 13.30
C SER A 29 6.41 -14.47 14.73
N GLY A 30 5.50 -13.86 15.49
CA GLY A 30 5.71 -13.40 16.86
C GLY A 30 6.16 -11.94 16.98
N ASP A 31 6.56 -11.31 15.87
CA ASP A 31 6.91 -9.89 15.84
C ASP A 31 5.70 -9.03 15.45
N ILE A 32 5.64 -7.81 15.97
CA ILE A 32 4.72 -6.77 15.50
C ILE A 32 5.48 -5.82 14.59
N LEU A 33 5.01 -5.69 13.35
CA LEU A 33 5.59 -4.81 12.34
C LEU A 33 4.66 -3.61 12.11
N LEU A 34 5.23 -2.41 12.10
CA LEU A 34 4.59 -1.23 11.52
C LEU A 34 5.03 -1.14 10.05
N VAL A 35 4.07 -1.24 9.14
CA VAL A 35 4.28 -1.04 7.71
C VAL A 35 3.75 0.33 7.33
N VAL A 36 4.60 1.14 6.72
CA VAL A 36 4.28 2.48 6.24
C VAL A 36 4.19 2.43 4.72
N ARG A 37 3.03 2.75 4.16
CA ARG A 37 2.77 2.83 2.72
C ARG A 37 2.79 4.28 2.27
N TYR A 38 3.52 4.55 1.20
CA TYR A 38 3.59 5.87 0.57
C TYR A 38 2.76 5.89 -0.71
N ILE A 39 1.79 6.81 -0.78
CA ILE A 39 0.90 6.98 -1.93
C ILE A 39 1.21 8.30 -2.63
N GLY A 40 1.22 8.30 -3.97
CA GLY A 40 1.47 9.48 -4.79
C GLY A 40 0.43 10.58 -4.61
N LEU A 41 0.80 11.80 -5.03
CA LEU A 41 -0.10 12.95 -5.02
C LEU A 41 -1.35 12.69 -5.87
N LEU A 42 -2.50 13.12 -5.34
CA LEU A 42 -3.78 13.04 -6.04
C LEU A 42 -3.83 13.87 -7.32
N THR A 43 -2.83 14.66 -7.69
CA THR A 43 -2.87 15.58 -8.85
C THR A 43 -2.54 14.93 -10.19
N ARG A 44 -2.13 13.66 -10.21
CA ARG A 44 -1.86 12.90 -11.44
C ARG A 44 -2.58 11.56 -11.38
N PRO A 45 -3.63 11.34 -12.19
CA PRO A 45 -4.21 10.01 -12.31
C PRO A 45 -3.20 9.07 -13.02
N PRO A 46 -3.20 7.78 -12.68
CA PRO A 46 -3.86 7.17 -11.52
C PRO A 46 -3.06 7.42 -10.22
N ILE A 47 -3.76 7.52 -9.09
CA ILE A 47 -3.14 7.54 -7.76
C ILE A 47 -2.56 6.15 -7.51
N LYS A 48 -1.24 6.09 -7.25
CA LYS A 48 -0.50 4.84 -7.09
C LYS A 48 0.34 4.82 -5.82
N THR A 49 0.58 3.60 -5.35
CA THR A 49 1.60 3.32 -4.36
C THR A 49 2.98 3.60 -4.95
N LEU A 50 3.80 4.28 -4.17
CA LEU A 50 5.16 4.64 -4.52
C LEU A 50 6.20 3.79 -3.80
N GLY A 51 5.87 3.23 -2.64
CA GLY A 51 6.75 2.32 -1.91
C GLY A 51 6.30 2.08 -0.48
N TYR A 52 7.16 1.37 0.26
CA TYR A 52 6.92 1.00 1.64
C TYR A 52 8.18 1.10 2.48
N ASP A 53 8.00 1.39 3.77
CA ASP A 53 8.98 1.08 4.81
C ASP A 53 8.35 0.12 5.84
N VAL A 54 9.17 -0.76 6.40
CA VAL A 54 8.74 -1.70 7.43
C VAL A 54 9.61 -1.51 8.66
N PHE A 55 8.99 -1.46 9.84
CA PHE A 55 9.67 -1.30 11.11
C PHE A 55 9.20 -2.35 12.10
N LYS A 56 10.12 -2.89 12.89
CA LYS A 56 9.75 -3.69 14.05
C LYS A 56 9.33 -2.77 15.20
N VAL A 57 8.24 -3.13 15.88
CA VAL A 57 7.73 -2.44 17.07
C VAL A 57 8.24 -3.17 18.30
N ASP A 58 8.75 -2.41 19.27
CA ASP A 58 8.94 -2.85 20.65
C ASP A 58 7.68 -2.48 21.44
N PRO A 59 6.79 -3.45 21.72
CA PRO A 59 5.55 -3.18 22.43
C PRO A 59 5.77 -2.83 23.90
N GLU A 60 6.89 -3.27 24.51
CA GLU A 60 7.16 -2.99 25.92
C GLU A 60 7.61 -1.54 26.13
N HIS A 61 8.36 -1.00 25.17
CA HIS A 61 8.91 0.36 25.24
C HIS A 61 8.19 1.36 24.32
N GLU A 62 7.13 0.92 23.64
CA GLU A 62 6.32 1.69 22.67
C GLU A 62 7.16 2.43 21.62
N LYS A 63 8.20 1.76 21.09
CA LYS A 63 9.18 2.37 20.17
C LYS A 63 9.34 1.54 18.91
N LEU A 64 9.67 2.23 17.82
CA LEU A 64 10.18 1.59 16.62
C LEU A 64 11.66 1.32 16.85
N VAL A 65 12.02 0.03 16.81
CA VAL A 65 13.35 -0.44 17.23
C VAL A 65 14.29 -0.59 16.05
N GLU A 66 13.79 -1.04 14.90
CA GLU A 66 14.63 -1.37 13.75
C GLU A 66 13.83 -1.24 12.45
N LYS A 67 14.46 -0.70 11.40
CA LYS A 67 13.95 -0.77 10.04
C LYS A 67 14.23 -2.17 9.47
N VAL A 68 13.19 -2.85 9.02
CA VAL A 68 13.27 -4.19 8.43
C VAL A 68 13.54 -4.05 6.93
N GLU A 69 14.76 -4.36 6.52
CA GLU A 69 15.17 -4.35 5.11
C GLU A 69 14.91 -5.70 4.42
N CYS A 70 14.67 -6.77 5.19
CA CYS A 70 14.39 -8.11 4.66
C CYS A 70 13.44 -8.88 5.59
N LEU A 71 12.34 -9.37 5.02
CA LEU A 71 11.32 -10.18 5.68
C LEU A 71 11.66 -11.68 5.65
N GLY A 72 12.77 -12.09 5.03
CA GLY A 72 13.13 -13.48 4.84
C GLY A 72 12.09 -14.23 3.99
N ASP A 73 11.58 -15.36 4.48
CA ASP A 73 10.54 -16.13 3.81
C ASP A 73 9.12 -15.59 4.03
N ARG A 74 8.97 -14.46 4.74
CA ARG A 74 7.66 -13.87 5.02
C ARG A 74 7.14 -13.04 3.86
N VAL A 75 5.82 -13.02 3.74
CA VAL A 75 5.06 -12.22 2.77
C VAL A 75 3.95 -11.49 3.52
N LEU A 76 3.87 -10.17 3.35
CA LEU A 76 2.82 -9.36 3.96
C LEU A 76 1.71 -9.11 2.95
N PHE A 77 0.46 -9.18 3.39
CA PHE A 77 -0.72 -8.83 2.61
C PHE A 77 -1.39 -7.62 3.25
N LEU A 78 -1.57 -6.55 2.47
CA LEU A 78 -2.12 -5.27 2.93
C LEU A 78 -3.34 -4.87 2.08
N GLY A 79 -4.34 -4.28 2.73
CA GLY A 79 -5.50 -3.68 2.08
C GLY A 79 -6.39 -2.97 3.10
N LEU A 80 -7.48 -2.38 2.60
CA LEU A 80 -8.42 -1.50 3.32
C LEU A 80 -8.69 -1.86 4.79
N LYS A 81 -8.85 -3.15 5.14
CA LYS A 81 -9.14 -3.61 6.52
C LYS A 81 -8.32 -4.81 6.95
N GLN A 82 -7.31 -5.18 6.18
CA GLN A 82 -6.61 -6.45 6.38
C GLN A 82 -5.12 -6.24 6.24
N ALA A 83 -4.40 -6.70 7.25
CA ALA A 83 -2.96 -6.72 7.27
C ALA A 83 -2.52 -8.02 7.97
N PHE A 84 -1.90 -8.93 7.24
CA PHE A 84 -1.43 -10.20 7.80
C PHE A 84 -0.16 -10.68 7.11
N SER A 85 0.50 -11.64 7.74
CA SER A 85 1.76 -12.22 7.28
C SER A 85 1.61 -13.73 7.12
N VAL A 86 2.19 -14.29 6.06
CA VAL A 86 2.30 -15.75 5.85
C VAL A 86 3.75 -16.14 5.52
N SER A 87 4.08 -17.42 5.65
CA SER A 87 5.34 -17.94 5.12
C SER A 87 5.15 -18.31 3.64
N ALA A 88 6.06 -17.86 2.78
CA ALA A 88 6.13 -18.31 1.39
C ALA A 88 6.49 -19.80 1.27
N ARG A 89 6.92 -20.46 2.36
CA ARG A 89 7.15 -21.91 2.36
C ARG A 89 5.85 -22.70 2.35
N ASP A 90 4.77 -22.12 2.88
CA ASP A 90 3.44 -22.73 2.90
C ASP A 90 2.70 -22.52 1.56
N PHE A 91 3.17 -21.57 0.74
CA PHE A 91 2.57 -21.15 -0.53
C PHE A 91 3.67 -20.84 -1.55
N LEU A 92 4.08 -21.84 -2.32
CA LEU A 92 5.24 -21.76 -3.22
C LEU A 92 5.08 -20.76 -4.37
N GLU A 93 3.84 -20.33 -4.65
CA GLU A 93 3.50 -19.31 -5.63
C GLU A 93 3.83 -17.89 -5.14
N LEU A 94 4.01 -17.72 -3.82
CA LEU A 94 4.31 -16.42 -3.24
C LEU A 94 5.79 -16.10 -3.35
N LYS A 95 6.05 -14.84 -3.66
CA LYS A 95 7.41 -14.28 -3.66
C LYS A 95 7.81 -13.95 -2.22
N PRO A 96 8.84 -14.57 -1.63
CA PRO A 96 9.32 -14.18 -0.30
C PRO A 96 9.85 -12.74 -0.33
N ASN A 97 10.05 -12.15 0.85
CA ASN A 97 10.56 -10.79 1.00
C ASN A 97 9.74 -9.72 0.26
N SER A 98 8.41 -9.84 0.31
CA SER A 98 7.53 -8.95 -0.46
C SER A 98 6.24 -8.56 0.27
N ILE A 99 5.59 -7.52 -0.24
CA ILE A 99 4.32 -7.00 0.22
C ILE A 99 3.33 -7.05 -0.94
N TYR A 100 2.27 -7.82 -0.78
CA TYR A 100 1.11 -7.86 -1.68
C TYR A 100 0.11 -6.83 -1.19
N PHE A 101 -0.30 -5.91 -2.04
CA PHE A 101 -1.19 -4.83 -1.65
C PHE A 101 -2.36 -4.65 -2.60
N THR A 102 -3.52 -4.35 -2.03
CA THR A 102 -4.67 -3.83 -2.77
C THR A 102 -4.85 -2.34 -2.48
N HIS A 103 -5.87 -1.74 -3.08
CA HIS A 103 -6.27 -0.40 -2.75
C HIS A 103 -6.92 -0.31 -1.33
N ASP A 104 -6.84 0.86 -0.67
CA ASP A 104 -7.26 1.08 0.74
C ASP A 104 -8.41 2.09 0.94
N TYR A 105 -9.17 2.40 -0.10
CA TYR A 105 -10.40 3.19 0.04
C TYR A 105 -11.60 2.38 -0.45
N GLU A 106 -12.67 2.42 0.34
CA GLU A 106 -13.95 1.79 0.02
C GLU A 106 -14.56 2.34 -1.27
N GLU A 107 -14.31 3.62 -1.57
CA GLU A 107 -14.95 4.35 -2.66
C GLU A 107 -14.01 4.66 -3.84
N TYR A 108 -12.76 4.17 -3.82
CA TYR A 108 -11.80 4.54 -4.86
C TYR A 108 -12.21 4.06 -6.24
N GLN A 109 -12.13 4.99 -7.17
CA GLN A 109 -12.31 4.72 -8.58
C GLN A 109 -10.97 4.95 -9.31
N PRO A 110 -10.47 3.95 -10.06
CA PRO A 110 -9.27 4.11 -10.87
C PRO A 110 -9.38 5.29 -11.83
N GLY A 111 -8.41 6.21 -11.82
CA GLY A 111 -8.48 7.43 -12.63
C GLY A 111 -9.02 8.65 -11.87
N GLU A 112 -9.37 8.50 -10.59
CA GLU A 112 -9.58 9.65 -9.70
C GLU A 112 -8.31 10.51 -9.57
N TYR A 113 -8.50 11.82 -9.63
CA TYR A 113 -7.47 12.81 -9.35
C TYR A 113 -8.08 14.12 -8.84
N LEU A 114 -7.27 14.91 -8.15
CA LEU A 114 -7.58 16.21 -7.62
C LEU A 114 -7.11 17.31 -8.58
N ALA A 115 -8.03 18.17 -8.98
CA ALA A 115 -7.76 19.33 -9.81
C ALA A 115 -8.11 20.63 -9.07
N LEU A 116 -7.30 21.67 -9.28
CA LEU A 116 -7.65 23.05 -8.95
C LEU A 116 -8.58 23.57 -10.05
N VAL A 117 -9.85 23.73 -9.72
CA VAL A 117 -10.85 24.28 -10.64
C VAL A 117 -11.16 25.71 -10.23
N SER A 118 -11.25 26.61 -11.20
CA SER A 118 -11.70 27.98 -10.94
C SER A 118 -13.15 28.12 -11.34
N ASP A 119 -14.01 28.42 -10.38
CA ASP A 119 -15.45 28.52 -10.60
C ASP A 119 -15.85 29.90 -11.18
N ASP A 120 -15.04 30.95 -10.97
CA ASP A 120 -15.34 32.34 -11.36
C ASP A 120 -14.11 33.19 -11.75
N GLY A 121 -12.94 32.59 -11.90
CA GLY A 121 -11.67 33.28 -12.23
C GLY A 121 -10.90 33.82 -11.02
N ASN A 122 -11.52 33.92 -9.84
CA ASN A 122 -10.88 34.44 -8.62
C ASN A 122 -10.71 33.37 -7.54
N THR A 123 -11.66 32.45 -7.44
CA THR A 123 -11.64 31.38 -6.43
C THR A 123 -11.15 30.08 -7.07
N LYS A 124 -10.16 29.44 -6.43
CA LYS A 124 -9.68 28.10 -6.81
C LYS A 124 -10.17 27.10 -5.76
N THR A 125 -10.90 26.09 -6.21
CA THR A 125 -11.44 25.03 -5.36
C THR A 125 -10.82 23.71 -5.78
N MET A 126 -10.44 22.87 -4.82
CA MET A 126 -10.04 21.49 -5.11
C MET A 126 -11.28 20.67 -5.43
N LYS A 127 -11.31 20.02 -6.60
CA LYS A 127 -12.35 19.06 -6.97
C LYS A 127 -11.73 17.71 -7.31
N ILE A 128 -12.41 16.64 -6.90
CA ILE A 128 -12.12 15.29 -7.38
C ILE A 128 -12.72 15.17 -8.78
N LEU A 129 -11.90 14.81 -9.75
CA LEU A 129 -12.26 14.54 -11.13
C LEU A 129 -11.84 13.12 -11.48
N PHE A 130 -12.31 12.63 -12.63
CA PHE A 130 -12.10 11.25 -13.07
C PHE A 130 -11.62 11.22 -14.52
N ASP A 131 -10.49 10.56 -14.78
CA ASP A 131 -10.01 10.28 -16.13
C ASP A 131 -10.38 8.86 -16.54
N THR A 132 -11.38 8.77 -17.42
CA THR A 132 -11.90 7.49 -17.94
C THR A 132 -10.87 6.66 -18.71
N THR A 133 -9.74 7.25 -19.13
CA THR A 133 -8.62 6.52 -19.75
C THR A 133 -8.00 5.52 -18.77
N TYR A 134 -8.10 5.78 -17.46
CA TYR A 134 -7.51 5.00 -16.40
C TYR A 134 -8.54 4.24 -15.55
N LYS A 135 -9.78 4.08 -16.05
CA LYS A 135 -10.90 3.45 -15.31
C LYS A 135 -10.69 2.01 -14.82
N TYR A 136 -9.63 1.35 -15.30
CA TYR A 136 -9.24 -0.01 -14.89
C TYR A 136 -7.83 -0.07 -14.30
N ASP A 137 -7.20 1.08 -14.05
CA ASP A 137 -5.82 1.17 -13.56
C ASP A 137 -5.78 1.14 -12.02
N PHE A 138 -6.20 0.03 -11.42
CA PHE A 138 -6.27 -0.14 -9.97
C PHE A 138 -4.88 -0.16 -9.32
N ASP A 139 -4.76 0.40 -8.11
CA ASP A 139 -3.53 0.37 -7.31
C ASP A 139 -3.39 -0.96 -6.54
N VAL A 140 -3.07 -2.02 -7.29
CA VAL A 140 -2.89 -3.38 -6.77
C VAL A 140 -1.57 -3.94 -7.31
N GLY A 141 -0.77 -4.55 -6.44
CA GLY A 141 0.54 -5.03 -6.85
C GLY A 141 1.31 -5.79 -5.79
N ILE A 142 2.56 -6.09 -6.17
CA ILE A 142 3.56 -6.74 -5.34
C ILE A 142 4.75 -5.77 -5.23
N TYR A 143 5.08 -5.37 -4.01
CA TYR A 143 6.28 -4.59 -3.70
C TYR A 143 7.38 -5.53 -3.20
N SER A 144 8.57 -5.43 -3.79
CA SER A 144 9.75 -6.18 -3.40
C SER A 144 10.61 -5.35 -2.45
N LEU A 145 10.94 -5.89 -1.27
CA LEU A 145 11.87 -5.22 -0.35
C LEU A 145 13.33 -5.34 -0.82
N GLU A 146 13.64 -6.24 -1.76
CA GLU A 146 14.99 -6.45 -2.26
C GLU A 146 15.50 -5.26 -3.10
N ASP A 147 14.62 -4.72 -3.95
CA ASP A 147 14.97 -3.70 -4.95
C ASP A 147 13.99 -2.52 -4.99
N ALA A 148 13.05 -2.46 -4.04
CA ALA A 148 11.99 -1.47 -3.96
C ALA A 148 11.11 -1.38 -5.23
N SER A 149 11.04 -2.45 -6.02
CA SER A 149 10.22 -2.49 -7.23
C SER A 149 8.75 -2.79 -6.92
N ILE A 150 7.85 -2.22 -7.73
CA ILE A 150 6.41 -2.52 -7.71
C ILE A 150 6.04 -3.23 -9.03
N THR A 151 5.52 -4.44 -8.92
CA THR A 151 4.92 -5.17 -10.03
C THR A 151 3.40 -5.13 -9.92
N PRO A 152 2.67 -4.58 -10.91
CA PRO A 152 1.20 -4.61 -10.92
C PRO A 152 0.65 -6.04 -10.89
N LEU A 153 -0.39 -6.27 -10.10
CA LEU A 153 -1.09 -7.56 -10.02
C LEU A 153 -2.42 -7.44 -10.77
N GLY A 154 -2.46 -8.00 -11.98
CA GLY A 154 -3.61 -7.93 -12.89
C GLY A 154 -3.14 -7.73 -14.34
N ASP A 155 -3.72 -8.49 -15.27
CA ASP A 155 -3.40 -8.33 -16.68
C ASP A 155 -4.14 -7.11 -17.23
N LYS A 156 -3.47 -6.28 -18.05
CA LYS A 156 -4.12 -5.16 -18.76
C LYS A 156 -5.05 -5.63 -19.88
N ARG A 157 -5.24 -6.94 -19.98
CA ARG A 157 -5.93 -7.62 -21.07
C ARG A 157 -7.11 -8.37 -20.47
N ASP A 158 -8.24 -8.06 -21.07
CA ASP A 158 -9.53 -8.74 -21.03
C ASP A 158 -10.58 -8.09 -20.14
N ASP A 159 -11.74 -7.91 -20.77
CA ASP A 159 -12.92 -7.12 -20.42
C ASP A 159 -13.67 -7.63 -19.17
N ILE A 160 -12.96 -8.25 -18.23
CA ILE A 160 -13.51 -8.68 -16.96
C ILE A 160 -13.32 -7.52 -15.99
N GLU A 161 -14.44 -6.87 -15.63
CA GLU A 161 -14.52 -5.85 -14.59
C GLU A 161 -14.21 -6.47 -13.22
N LEU A 162 -12.96 -6.86 -13.00
CA LEU A 162 -12.45 -7.32 -11.71
C LEU A 162 -12.23 -6.09 -10.86
N TYR A 163 -13.28 -5.64 -10.17
CA TYR A 163 -13.08 -4.88 -8.96
C TYR A 163 -12.28 -5.77 -8.00
N PRO A 164 -11.03 -5.43 -7.67
CA PRO A 164 -10.28 -6.23 -6.72
C PRO A 164 -11.11 -6.26 -5.44
N PRO A 165 -11.42 -7.45 -4.88
CA PRO A 165 -12.10 -7.50 -3.61
C PRO A 165 -11.26 -6.72 -2.59
N GLY A 166 -11.88 -5.91 -1.73
CA GLY A 166 -11.18 -5.14 -0.69
C GLY A 166 -10.57 -6.01 0.41
N SER A 167 -10.32 -7.29 0.13
CA SER A 167 -9.93 -8.32 1.09
C SER A 167 -9.14 -9.40 0.37
N TRP A 168 -8.07 -9.86 1.00
CA TRP A 168 -7.30 -10.99 0.55
C TRP A 168 -7.95 -12.29 1.05
N VAL A 169 -7.94 -13.32 0.21
CA VAL A 169 -8.37 -14.66 0.59
C VAL A 169 -7.17 -15.57 0.53
N ILE A 170 -6.81 -16.17 1.67
CA ILE A 170 -5.74 -17.16 1.74
C ILE A 170 -6.39 -18.52 1.46
N PRO A 171 -6.01 -19.22 0.38
CA PRO A 171 -6.44 -20.61 0.19
C PRO A 171 -5.81 -21.50 1.28
N PHE A 172 -6.33 -22.70 1.47
CA PHE A 172 -5.72 -23.64 2.42
C PHE A 172 -4.26 -23.93 2.01
N PRO A 173 -3.29 -23.91 2.94
CA PRO A 173 -1.90 -24.20 2.63
C PRO A 173 -1.76 -25.59 2.01
N HIS A 174 -0.82 -25.73 1.08
CA HIS A 174 -0.48 -27.02 0.52
C HIS A 174 0.21 -27.84 1.62
N ALA A 175 -0.50 -28.88 2.11
CA ALA A 175 -0.08 -29.73 3.21
C ALA A 175 1.28 -30.42 2.97
#